data_AF-A0AAV3PEM6-F1
#
_entry.id   AF-A0AAV3PEM6-F1
#
_cell.length_a   1.000
_cell.length_b   1.000
_cell.length_c   1.000
_cell.angle_alpha   90.00
_cell.angle_beta   90.00
_cell.angle_gamma   90.00
#
_symmetry.space_group_name_H-M   'P 1'
#
loop_
_entity.id
_entity.type
_entity.pdbx_description
1 polymer ?
#
loop_
_entity_poly.entity_id
_entity_poly.type
_entity_poly.pdbx_seq_one_letter_code
_entity_poly.pdbx_strand_id
1 'polypeptide(L)'
;MSKSSLHRRIKEARLRFCLSMLENKSGVNSSTSSLTFLEMYDRVVIDEKWFYMSQESEKYYLVPNENEPYRTCKSKRFIPKVMFLVAVDNARPHIDPLDAKFPEAAQGDGFDIQLTCQPPNSLDLNVPDLGYFRAI
;
A
#
# COMPACT_ATOMS: atom_id res chain seq x y z
N MET A 1 16.13 4.61 -10.92
CA MET A 1 15.28 5.83 -10.87
C MET A 1 16.01 6.89 -10.06
N SER A 2 16.17 8.10 -10.60
CA SER A 2 16.73 9.23 -9.84
C SER A 2 15.83 9.51 -8.63
N LYS A 3 16.41 9.70 -7.44
CA LYS A 3 15.64 10.19 -6.27
C LYS A 3 15.14 11.59 -6.64
N SER A 4 13.83 11.73 -6.85
CA SER A 4 13.23 13.03 -7.10
C SER A 4 13.45 13.92 -5.87
N SER A 5 14.33 14.90 -5.99
CA SER A 5 14.56 15.88 -4.91
C SER A 5 13.39 16.87 -4.92
N LEU A 6 12.56 16.83 -3.87
CA LEU A 6 11.46 17.78 -3.74
C LEU A 6 12.00 19.21 -3.59
N HIS A 7 11.41 20.12 -4.36
CA HIS A 7 11.67 21.55 -4.23
C HIS A 7 11.27 22.04 -2.81
N ARG A 8 12.02 23.01 -2.26
CA ARG A 8 11.84 23.51 -0.88
C ARG A 8 10.39 23.87 -0.55
N ARG A 9 9.71 24.57 -1.47
CA ARG A 9 8.30 24.97 -1.30
C ARG A 9 7.36 23.78 -1.14
N ILE A 10 7.60 22.67 -1.86
CA ILE A 10 6.77 21.46 -1.75
C ILE A 10 7.00 20.78 -0.40
N LYS A 11 8.26 20.73 0.08
CA LYS A 11 8.58 20.21 1.41
C LYS A 11 7.86 21.01 2.50
N GLU A 12 7.88 22.33 2.39
CA GLU A 12 7.23 23.24 3.34
C GLU A 12 5.70 23.10 3.32
N ALA A 13 5.09 22.98 2.14
CA ALA A 13 3.66 22.72 2.00
C ALA A 13 3.26 21.38 2.62
N ARG A 14 4.04 20.31 2.37
CA ARG A 14 3.82 18.99 2.98
C ARG A 14 3.94 19.03 4.50
N LEU A 15 4.92 19.75 5.04
CA LEU A 15 5.08 19.91 6.49
C LEU A 15 3.87 20.63 7.10
N ARG A 16 3.42 21.74 6.50
CA ARG A 16 2.23 22.47 6.96
C ARG A 16 0.99 21.57 6.96
N PHE A 17 0.82 20.78 5.91
CA PHE A 17 -0.26 19.80 5.85
C PHE A 17 -0.17 18.77 6.99
N CYS A 18 1.00 18.15 7.21
CA CYS A 18 1.16 17.19 8.31
C CYS A 18 0.86 17.80 9.68
N LEU A 19 1.30 19.04 9.92
CA LEU A 19 1.02 19.76 11.17
C LEU A 19 -0.47 20.05 11.36
N SER A 20 -1.21 20.35 10.27
CA SER A 20 -2.67 20.54 10.35
C SER A 20 -3.45 19.25 10.65
N MET A 21 -2.81 18.09 10.55
CA MET A 21 -3.42 16.80 10.85
C MET A 21 -3.23 16.37 12.32
N LEU A 22 -2.60 17.20 13.16
CA LEU A 22 -2.37 16.92 14.58
C LEU A 22 -3.43 17.61 15.45
N GLU A 23 -3.88 16.88 16.47
CA GLU A 23 -4.79 17.35 17.51
C GLU A 23 -4.13 17.20 18.88
N ASN A 24 -4.37 18.18 19.76
CA ASN A 24 -3.95 18.11 21.15
C ASN A 24 -5.00 17.35 21.96
N LYS A 25 -4.73 16.09 22.31
CA LYS A 25 -5.55 15.39 23.31
C LYS A 25 -5.12 15.89 24.68
N SER A 26 -5.88 16.83 25.25
CA SER A 26 -5.75 17.21 26.66
C SER A 26 -6.24 16.03 27.51
N GLY A 27 -5.29 15.22 27.97
CA GLY A 27 -5.58 14.16 28.92
C GLY A 27 -6.27 14.74 30.16
N VAL A 28 -7.40 14.16 30.54
CA VAL A 28 -8.03 14.42 31.83
C VAL A 28 -6.98 14.10 32.91
N ASN A 29 -6.40 15.15 33.49
CA ASN A 29 -5.51 15.15 34.66
C ASN A 29 -3.99 14.96 34.45
N SER A 30 -3.37 15.32 33.32
CA SER A 30 -1.90 15.35 33.25
C SER A 30 -1.36 16.50 32.41
N SER A 31 -0.38 17.21 32.96
CA SER A 31 0.39 18.32 32.40
C SER A 31 1.23 17.98 31.15
N THR A 32 0.91 16.87 30.49
CA THR A 32 1.61 16.35 29.31
C THR A 32 0.64 16.36 28.14
N SER A 33 0.69 17.42 27.33
CA SER A 33 -0.06 17.52 26.08
C SER A 33 0.53 16.53 25.07
N SER A 34 -0.14 15.38 24.86
CA SER A 34 0.20 14.44 23.80
C SER A 34 -0.43 14.89 22.49
N LEU A 35 0.37 15.10 21.45
CA LEU A 35 -0.13 15.32 20.09
C LEU A 35 -0.45 13.97 19.45
N THR A 36 -1.66 13.82 18.94
CA THR A 36 -2.08 12.65 18.16
C THR A 36 -2.57 13.09 16.79
N PHE A 37 -2.43 12.24 15.78
CA PHE A 37 -3.03 12.52 14.49
C PHE A 37 -4.55 12.38 14.55
N LEU A 38 -5.24 13.17 13.73
CA LEU A 38 -6.68 13.04 13.50
C LEU A 38 -6.98 11.62 12.98
N GLU A 39 -8.07 11.04 13.47
CA GLU A 39 -8.45 9.65 13.15
C GLU A 39 -9.01 9.50 11.73
N MET A 40 -9.41 10.60 11.09
CA MET A 40 -9.80 10.67 9.67
C MET A 40 -10.88 9.67 9.23
N TYR A 41 -11.78 9.25 10.14
CA TYR A 41 -12.89 8.34 9.81
C TYR A 41 -13.92 8.96 8.86
N ASP A 42 -13.94 10.28 8.71
CA ASP A 42 -14.81 11.05 7.81
C ASP A 42 -14.17 11.28 6.42
N ARG A 43 -13.02 10.67 6.14
CA ARG A 43 -12.27 10.87 4.89
C ARG A 43 -12.07 9.54 4.17
N VAL A 44 -12.44 9.53 2.89
CA VAL A 44 -12.13 8.45 1.94
C VAL A 44 -11.10 8.97 0.95
N VAL A 45 -9.97 8.29 0.84
CA VAL A 45 -8.92 8.59 -0.14
C VAL A 45 -9.17 7.78 -1.39
N ILE A 46 -9.15 8.42 -2.55
CA ILE A 46 -9.29 7.77 -3.85
C ILE A 46 -7.98 7.93 -4.61
N ASP A 47 -7.48 6.86 -5.21
CA ASP A 47 -6.27 6.87 -6.03
C ASP A 47 -6.37 5.92 -7.24
N GLU A 48 -5.59 6.21 -8.28
CA GLU A 48 -5.43 5.37 -9.46
C GLU A 48 -4.06 4.70 -9.47
N LYS A 49 -4.02 3.37 -9.57
CA LYS A 49 -2.76 2.61 -9.64
C LYS A 49 -2.72 1.73 -10.88
N TRP A 50 -1.61 1.80 -11.61
CA TRP A 50 -1.34 0.93 -12.74
C TRP A 50 -0.55 -0.31 -12.30
N PHE A 51 -1.09 -1.48 -12.59
CA PHE A 51 -0.44 -2.77 -12.37
C PHE A 51 -0.06 -3.41 -13.71
N TYR A 52 1.12 -4.02 -13.76
CA TYR A 52 1.53 -4.83 -14.91
C TYR A 52 0.92 -6.22 -14.75
N MET A 53 0.37 -6.78 -15.83
CA MET A 53 -0.19 -8.15 -15.81
C MET A 53 0.87 -9.23 -15.56
N SER A 54 2.14 -8.95 -15.82
CA SER A 54 3.26 -9.83 -15.47
C SER A 54 4.46 -9.02 -15.01
N GLN A 55 5.34 -9.63 -14.23
CA GLN A 55 6.57 -8.99 -13.79
C GLN A 55 7.52 -8.73 -14.98
N GLU A 56 8.37 -7.72 -14.85
CA GLU A 56 9.34 -7.36 -15.90
C GLU A 56 10.41 -8.43 -16.09
N SER A 57 10.88 -9.03 -15.01
CA SER A 57 11.82 -10.14 -14.98
C SER A 57 11.53 -11.03 -13.79
N GLU A 58 11.47 -12.34 -14.02
CA GLU A 58 11.32 -13.35 -12.97
C GLU A 58 12.55 -14.26 -12.98
N LYS A 59 12.95 -14.75 -11.80
CA LYS A 59 14.05 -15.68 -11.64
C LYS A 59 13.48 -17.01 -11.17
N TYR A 60 13.76 -18.06 -11.92
CA TYR A 60 13.27 -19.40 -11.67
C TYR A 60 14.44 -20.31 -11.30
N TYR A 61 14.24 -21.14 -10.28
CA TYR A 61 15.10 -22.31 -10.04
C TYR A 61 14.46 -23.48 -10.77
N LEU A 62 15.19 -24.07 -11.72
CA LEU A 62 14.73 -25.21 -12.50
C LEU A 62 15.43 -26.48 -12.02
N VAL A 63 14.67 -27.58 -11.94
CA VAL A 63 15.28 -28.88 -11.69
C VAL A 63 15.93 -29.43 -12.97
N PRO A 64 16.93 -30.33 -12.89
CA PRO A 64 17.52 -30.93 -14.07
C PRO A 64 16.44 -31.60 -14.95
N ASN A 65 16.42 -31.25 -16.25
CA ASN A 65 15.44 -31.67 -17.28
C ASN A 65 14.09 -30.95 -17.29
N GLU A 66 13.90 -29.91 -16.47
CA GLU A 66 12.73 -29.03 -16.60
C GLU A 66 12.95 -28.01 -17.73
N ASN A 67 11.93 -27.79 -18.56
CA ASN A 67 12.00 -26.79 -19.62
C ASN A 67 11.89 -25.37 -19.05
N GLU A 68 12.59 -24.42 -19.66
CA GLU A 68 12.46 -23.02 -19.29
C GLU A 68 11.01 -22.54 -19.43
N PRO A 69 10.49 -21.76 -18.46
CA PRO A 69 9.14 -21.24 -18.53
C PRO A 69 8.96 -20.34 -19.75
N TYR A 70 7.93 -20.63 -20.52
CA TYR A 70 7.63 -19.88 -21.75
C TYR A 70 7.03 -18.51 -21.42
N ARG A 71 7.64 -17.46 -21.99
CA ARG A 71 7.17 -16.07 -21.85
C ARG A 71 6.80 -15.48 -23.21
N THR A 72 5.55 -15.06 -23.34
CA THR A 72 4.99 -14.44 -24.57
C THR A 72 5.53 -13.03 -24.83
N CYS A 73 5.81 -12.25 -23.78
CA CYS A 73 6.26 -10.85 -23.89
C CYS A 73 7.71 -10.69 -23.41
N LYS A 74 8.64 -10.36 -24.33
CA LYS A 74 10.08 -10.18 -24.00
C LYS A 74 10.48 -8.77 -23.57
N SER A 75 9.61 -7.77 -23.75
CA SER A 75 9.91 -6.36 -23.44
C SER A 75 8.80 -5.74 -22.61
N LYS A 76 9.20 -4.96 -21.59
CA LYS A 76 8.32 -4.18 -20.71
C LYS A 76 7.31 -3.32 -21.48
N ARG A 77 7.68 -2.84 -22.67
CA ARG A 77 6.83 -1.97 -23.50
C ARG A 77 5.53 -2.65 -23.95
N PHE A 78 5.53 -3.98 -24.03
CA PHE A 78 4.40 -4.77 -24.52
C PHE A 78 3.70 -5.55 -23.40
N ILE A 79 4.09 -5.38 -22.13
CA ILE A 79 3.38 -6.00 -21.02
C ILE A 79 2.07 -5.22 -20.82
N PRO A 80 0.90 -5.87 -20.91
CA PRO A 80 -0.37 -5.21 -20.66
C PRO A 80 -0.41 -4.63 -19.25
N LYS A 81 -1.06 -3.47 -19.11
CA LYS A 81 -1.28 -2.82 -17.83
C LYS A 81 -2.76 -2.69 -17.57
N VAL A 82 -3.15 -2.86 -16.31
CA VAL A 82 -4.51 -2.65 -15.83
C VAL A 82 -4.48 -1.51 -14.82
N MET A 83 -5.41 -0.57 -14.95
CA MET A 83 -5.60 0.51 -13.99
C MET A 83 -6.68 0.10 -13.00
N PHE A 84 -6.38 0.26 -11.71
CA PHE A 84 -7.35 0.10 -10.65
C PHE A 84 -7.59 1.46 -10.01
N LEU A 85 -8.86 1.83 -9.89
CA LEU A 85 -9.31 2.92 -9.03
C LEU A 85 -9.59 2.33 -7.65
N VAL A 86 -8.92 2.83 -6.63
CA VAL A 86 -9.02 2.32 -5.26
C VAL A 86 -9.55 3.42 -4.36
N ALA A 87 -10.55 3.08 -3.55
CA ALA A 87 -11.00 3.91 -2.44
C ALA A 87 -10.57 3.25 -1.13
N VAL A 88 -9.91 4.02 -0.26
CA VAL A 88 -9.42 3.57 1.05
C VAL A 88 -9.99 4.50 2.11
N ASP A 89 -10.66 3.93 3.10
CA ASP A 89 -11.03 4.62 4.33
C ASP A 89 -10.05 4.27 5.46
N ASN A 90 -10.17 4.95 6.60
CA ASN A 90 -9.38 4.63 7.80
C ASN A 90 -10.10 3.62 8.71
N ALA A 91 -11.10 2.88 8.19
CA ALA A 91 -11.78 1.88 8.99
C ALA A 91 -10.84 0.71 9.28
N ARG A 92 -10.97 0.12 10.46
CA ARG A 92 -10.25 -1.12 10.76
C ARG A 92 -10.86 -2.24 9.92
N PRO A 93 -10.05 -3.17 9.38
CA PRO A 93 -10.57 -4.37 8.75
C PRO A 93 -11.57 -5.06 9.67
N HIS A 94 -12.75 -5.38 9.13
CA HIS A 94 -13.78 -6.12 9.88
C HIS A 94 -13.48 -7.61 9.99
N ILE A 95 -12.44 -8.09 9.29
CA ILE A 95 -12.00 -9.47 9.24
C ILE A 95 -10.59 -9.52 9.83
N ASP A 96 -10.36 -10.44 10.75
CA ASP A 96 -9.01 -10.69 11.27
C ASP A 96 -8.15 -11.28 10.14
N PRO A 97 -6.94 -10.75 9.87
CA PRO A 97 -6.02 -11.31 8.88
C PRO A 97 -5.67 -12.79 9.11
N LEU A 98 -5.83 -13.29 10.34
CA LEU A 98 -5.63 -14.68 10.73
C LEU A 98 -6.94 -15.49 10.77
N ASP A 99 -8.06 -14.94 10.32
CA ASP A 99 -9.34 -15.66 10.28
C ASP A 99 -9.28 -16.78 9.24
N ALA A 100 -9.23 -18.03 9.73
CA ALA A 100 -9.20 -19.24 8.90
C ALA A 100 -10.44 -19.42 8.02
N LYS A 101 -11.58 -18.78 8.35
CA LYS A 101 -12.80 -18.87 7.55
C LYS A 101 -12.72 -18.09 6.25
N PHE A 102 -11.89 -17.05 6.21
CA PHE A 102 -11.71 -16.24 5.00
C PHE A 102 -11.11 -17.04 3.83
N PRO A 103 -9.94 -17.71 3.98
CA PRO A 103 -9.38 -18.50 2.89
C PRO A 103 -10.27 -19.68 2.51
N GLU A 104 -10.96 -20.31 3.47
CA GLU A 104 -11.96 -21.37 3.17
C GLU A 104 -13.08 -20.85 2.26
N ALA A 105 -13.64 -19.67 2.57
CA ALA A 105 -14.68 -19.06 1.76
C ALA A 105 -14.15 -18.63 0.36
N ALA A 106 -12.97 -18.01 0.30
CA ALA A 106 -12.35 -17.59 -0.95
C ALA A 106 -12.09 -18.78 -1.90
N GLN A 107 -11.59 -19.89 -1.35
CA GLN A 107 -11.35 -21.12 -2.10
C GLN A 107 -12.64 -21.81 -2.55
N GLY A 108 -13.74 -21.69 -1.77
CA GLY A 108 -15.05 -22.20 -2.15
C GLY A 108 -15.56 -21.64 -3.49
N ASP A 109 -15.21 -20.38 -3.78
CA ASP A 109 -15.53 -19.71 -5.05
C ASP A 109 -14.42 -19.84 -6.11
N GLY A 110 -13.36 -20.61 -5.82
CA GLY A 110 -12.23 -20.85 -6.72
C GLY A 110 -11.21 -19.71 -6.80
N PHE A 111 -11.26 -18.75 -5.88
CA PHE A 111 -10.29 -17.65 -5.82
C PHE A 111 -9.14 -17.95 -4.84
N ASP A 112 -7.91 -17.65 -5.25
CA ASP A 112 -6.74 -17.65 -4.37
C ASP A 112 -6.51 -16.24 -3.81
N ILE A 113 -7.31 -15.86 -2.81
CA ILE A 113 -7.22 -14.56 -2.14
C ILE A 113 -6.65 -14.76 -0.75
N GLN A 114 -5.60 -14.01 -0.44
CA GLN A 114 -4.95 -14.01 0.88
C GLN A 114 -5.01 -12.62 1.50
N LEU A 115 -5.48 -12.53 2.74
CA LEU A 115 -5.36 -11.32 3.55
C LEU A 115 -3.96 -11.27 4.16
N THR A 116 -3.28 -10.14 3.98
CA THR A 116 -1.97 -9.91 4.58
C THR A 116 -1.94 -8.55 5.24
N CYS A 117 -1.36 -8.48 6.44
CA CYS A 117 -1.01 -7.19 7.03
C CYS A 117 0.19 -6.64 6.28
N GLN A 118 0.04 -5.45 5.69
CA GLN A 118 1.16 -4.69 5.13
C GLN A 118 2.24 -4.52 6.22
N PRO A 119 3.48 -5.01 6.00
CA PRO A 119 4.56 -4.75 6.96
C PRO A 119 4.91 -3.25 6.93
N PRO A 120 5.27 -2.64 8.09
CA PRO A 120 5.75 -1.27 8.11
C PRO A 120 6.89 -1.08 7.10
N ASN A 121 6.77 -0.09 6.20
CA ASN A 121 7.75 0.22 5.15
C ASN A 121 7.96 -0.87 4.07
N SER A 122 6.90 -1.59 3.69
CA SER A 122 6.87 -2.45 2.49
C SER A 122 7.38 -1.74 1.24
N LEU A 123 8.35 -2.35 0.53
CA LEU A 123 8.92 -1.82 -0.72
C LEU A 123 8.00 -1.99 -1.93
N ASP A 124 7.04 -2.93 -1.86
CA ASP A 124 6.34 -3.42 -3.05
C ASP A 124 4.83 -3.10 -3.10
N LEU A 125 4.22 -2.59 -2.03
CA LEU A 125 2.77 -2.31 -2.00
C LEU A 125 2.37 -1.09 -1.15
N ASN A 126 2.87 0.11 -1.48
CA ASN A 126 2.18 1.34 -1.05
C ASN A 126 0.93 1.54 -1.92
N VAL A 127 -0.19 0.95 -1.49
CA VAL A 127 -1.52 1.32 -2.02
C VAL A 127 -1.87 2.77 -1.63
N PRO A 128 -1.42 3.30 -0.48
CA PRO A 128 -1.32 4.74 -0.29
C PRO A 128 0.14 5.16 -0.43
N ASP A 129 0.58 5.54 -1.63
CA ASP A 129 1.76 6.43 -1.77
C ASP A 129 1.41 7.88 -1.32
N LEU A 130 0.51 8.03 -0.35
CA LEU A 130 0.45 9.20 0.51
C LEU A 130 1.78 9.22 1.27
N GLY A 131 2.69 10.08 0.84
CA GLY A 131 3.97 10.36 1.50
C GLY A 131 3.85 10.97 2.90
N TYR A 132 2.78 10.64 3.62
CA TYR A 132 2.54 10.92 5.02
C TYR A 132 3.41 10.02 5.92
N PHE A 133 3.58 8.73 5.58
CA PHE A 133 4.35 7.77 6.39
C PHE A 133 5.84 7.64 6.02
N ARG A 134 6.33 8.30 4.96
CA ARG A 134 7.77 8.33 4.61
C ARG A 134 8.59 9.39 5.38
N ALA A 135 7.97 10.12 6.31
CA ALA A 135 8.56 11.26 6.99
C ALA A 135 8.81 11.05 8.49
N ILE A 136 8.83 9.79 8.95
CA ILE A 136 9.31 9.39 10.27
C ILE A 136 10.37 8.32 10.10
#